data_AF-A0A3G2L9S3-F1
#
_entry.id   AF-A0A3G2L9S3-F1
#
_cell.length_a   1.000
_cell.length_b   1.000
_cell.length_c   1.000
_cell.angle_alpha   90.00
_cell.angle_beta   90.00
_cell.angle_gamma   90.00
#
_symmetry.space_group_name_H-M   'P 1'
#
loop_
_entity.id
_entity.type
_entity.pdbx_description
1 polymer ?
#
loop_
_entity_poly.entity_id
_entity_poly.type
_entity_poly.pdbx_seq_one_letter_code
_entity_poly.pdbx_strand_id
1 'polypeptide(L)'
;MVGLPSMAQTELNDYKYVIVPKKFDAFKEPNQYQTSTLVKHLFSEIGFETAYEDELPMEVNTNRCMALTAHIVDGSNMFTTKAAIKLEDCQGKEVYTSQEGRSKEKNYKDSYNEAIRESFRSISSLNYKYSGKSKTNEPISVNMQNDVKTVAADNSQKPKNLNSAVEQEATLEQQRYKDNTPKPSNYTKPATNAEVVSQVATQEEQKYKDNTPKSSSINKSVSGAQIKNTRPSEGVLYAQGLDNGYQLVDSTPKIRLKIYRTSIPDYYLAESDTESGVVFENNGKWFFEYYENDQLVTESLEIKF
;
A
#
# COMPACT_ATOMS: atom_id res chain seq x y z
N MET A 1 -11.65 -40.94 -8.77
CA MET A 1 -11.91 -39.50 -8.55
C MET A 1 -10.81 -38.76 -9.27
N VAL A 2 -11.08 -38.29 -10.49
CA VAL A 2 -10.09 -37.63 -11.35
C VAL A 2 -9.92 -36.21 -10.81
N GLY A 3 -8.77 -35.94 -10.18
CA GLY A 3 -8.41 -34.60 -9.75
C GLY A 3 -8.03 -33.75 -10.96
N LEU A 4 -8.76 -32.66 -11.19
CA LEU A 4 -8.40 -31.60 -12.14
C LEU A 4 -7.14 -30.90 -11.65
N PRO A 5 -5.99 -30.97 -12.34
CA PRO A 5 -4.85 -30.13 -12.03
C PRO A 5 -4.99 -28.81 -12.79
N SER A 6 -4.82 -27.71 -12.05
CA SER A 6 -4.04 -26.54 -12.48
C SER A 6 -4.28 -25.99 -13.89
N MET A 7 -5.37 -25.25 -14.11
CA MET A 7 -5.50 -24.32 -15.25
C MET A 7 -5.24 -22.86 -14.87
N ALA A 8 -5.27 -22.52 -13.58
CA ALA A 8 -5.05 -21.13 -13.11
C ALA A 8 -3.57 -20.75 -13.01
N GLN A 9 -2.64 -21.70 -12.88
CA GLN A 9 -1.21 -21.41 -12.75
C GLN A 9 -0.57 -20.98 -14.07
N THR A 10 -1.08 -21.49 -15.20
CA THR A 10 -0.49 -21.23 -16.52
C THR A 10 -0.76 -19.81 -17.00
N GLU A 11 -1.87 -19.19 -16.60
CA GLU A 11 -2.23 -17.83 -17.04
C GLU A 11 -1.49 -16.73 -16.28
N LEU A 12 -1.15 -16.92 -15.00
CA LEU A 12 -0.47 -15.88 -14.20
C LEU A 12 0.98 -15.65 -14.62
N ASN A 13 1.68 -16.70 -15.04
CA ASN A 13 3.08 -16.62 -15.45
C ASN A 13 3.30 -15.83 -16.75
N ASP A 14 2.24 -15.58 -17.52
CA ASP A 14 2.31 -14.82 -18.78
C ASP A 14 2.35 -13.30 -18.56
N TYR A 15 2.05 -12.84 -17.34
CA TYR A 15 2.03 -11.41 -16.99
C TYR A 15 3.29 -11.06 -16.21
N LYS A 16 4.06 -10.08 -16.71
CA LYS A 16 5.29 -9.61 -16.06
C LYS A 16 5.01 -8.63 -14.92
N TYR A 17 3.98 -7.80 -15.13
CA TYR A 17 3.68 -6.64 -14.29
C TYR A 17 2.41 -6.82 -13.47
N VAL A 18 2.37 -6.23 -12.28
CA VAL A 18 1.15 -6.08 -11.48
C VAL A 18 0.93 -4.61 -11.16
N ILE A 19 -0.21 -4.09 -11.60
CA ILE A 19 -0.69 -2.75 -11.31
C ILE A 19 -1.42 -2.77 -9.98
N VAL A 20 -0.95 -1.94 -9.05
CA VAL A 20 -1.55 -1.79 -7.73
C VAL A 20 -2.26 -0.43 -7.64
N PRO A 21 -3.59 -0.41 -7.43
CA PRO A 21 -4.32 0.81 -7.19
C PRO A 21 -3.85 1.52 -5.93
N LYS A 22 -3.71 2.85 -5.99
CA LYS A 22 -3.47 3.67 -4.79
C LYS A 22 -4.68 3.68 -3.86
N LYS A 23 -5.87 3.40 -4.38
CA LYS A 23 -7.11 3.24 -3.61
C LYS A 23 -7.85 2.02 -4.16
N PHE A 24 -8.09 1.01 -3.32
CA PHE A 24 -8.96 -0.09 -3.69
C PHE A 24 -10.43 0.27 -3.47
N ASP A 25 -11.32 -0.34 -4.25
CA ASP A 25 -12.77 -0.12 -4.16
C ASP A 25 -13.37 -0.50 -2.81
N ALA A 26 -12.73 -1.42 -2.09
CA ALA A 26 -13.08 -1.79 -0.71
C ALA A 26 -12.92 -0.63 0.29
N PHE A 27 -12.14 0.41 -0.04
CA PHE A 27 -11.77 1.48 0.88
C PHE A 27 -12.23 2.86 0.40
N LYS A 28 -12.36 3.78 1.35
CA LYS A 28 -12.81 5.15 1.09
C LYS A 28 -11.64 6.07 0.77
N GLU A 29 -10.52 5.86 1.44
CA GLU A 29 -9.31 6.69 1.34
C GLU A 29 -8.18 5.98 0.59
N PRO A 30 -7.31 6.74 -0.10
CA PRO A 30 -6.13 6.17 -0.75
C PRO A 30 -5.19 5.57 0.30
N ASN A 31 -4.72 4.36 0.02
CA ASN A 31 -3.83 3.57 0.87
C ASN A 31 -4.33 3.44 2.32
N GLN A 32 -5.65 3.39 2.51
CA GLN A 32 -6.26 3.20 3.82
C GLN A 32 -5.71 1.93 4.47
N TYR A 33 -5.37 1.99 5.76
CA TYR A 33 -4.72 0.89 6.49
C TYR A 33 -3.38 0.39 5.91
N GLN A 34 -2.77 1.16 5.00
CA GLN A 34 -1.54 0.80 4.27
C GLN A 34 -1.70 -0.41 3.35
N THR A 35 -2.92 -0.71 2.88
CA THR A 35 -3.18 -1.90 2.06
C THR A 35 -2.50 -1.84 0.69
N SER A 36 -2.48 -0.68 0.03
CA SER A 36 -1.83 -0.54 -1.29
C SER A 36 -0.32 -0.72 -1.19
N THR A 37 0.30 -0.16 -0.16
CA THR A 37 1.72 -0.37 0.13
C THR A 37 2.01 -1.84 0.45
N LEU A 38 1.17 -2.48 1.27
CA LEU A 38 1.34 -3.89 1.62
C LEU A 38 1.23 -4.79 0.39
N VAL A 39 0.19 -4.62 -0.42
CA VAL A 39 -0.02 -5.45 -1.62
C VAL A 39 1.12 -5.28 -2.61
N LYS A 40 1.57 -4.04 -2.85
CA LYS A 40 2.75 -3.77 -3.68
C LYS A 40 3.98 -4.52 -3.18
N HIS A 41 4.26 -4.44 -1.88
CA HIS A 41 5.40 -5.11 -1.27
C HIS A 41 5.33 -6.64 -1.45
N LEU A 42 4.17 -7.24 -1.15
CA LEU A 42 3.97 -8.69 -1.25
C LEU A 42 4.16 -9.21 -2.68
N PHE A 43 3.64 -8.50 -3.69
CA PHE A 43 3.84 -8.87 -5.09
C PHE A 43 5.28 -8.69 -5.56
N SER A 44 5.98 -7.66 -5.06
CA SER A 44 7.40 -7.47 -5.33
C SER A 44 8.27 -8.57 -4.70
N GLU A 45 7.95 -9.04 -3.49
CA GLU A 45 8.69 -10.12 -2.82
C GLU A 45 8.66 -11.45 -3.61
N ILE A 46 7.56 -11.76 -4.29
CA ILE A 46 7.45 -12.98 -5.09
C ILE A 46 8.02 -12.83 -6.51
N GLY A 47 8.47 -11.63 -6.89
CA GLY A 47 9.19 -11.37 -8.15
C GLY A 47 8.37 -10.73 -9.28
N PHE A 48 7.18 -10.19 -9.02
CA PHE A 48 6.49 -9.35 -10.02
C PHE A 48 7.08 -7.93 -10.06
N GLU A 49 7.11 -7.34 -11.25
CA GLU A 49 7.39 -5.91 -11.39
C GLU A 49 6.11 -5.13 -11.07
N THR A 50 6.09 -4.49 -9.88
CA THR A 50 4.91 -3.79 -9.39
C THR A 50 5.00 -2.29 -9.63
N ALA A 51 3.91 -1.71 -10.11
CA ALA A 51 3.79 -0.28 -10.33
C ALA A 51 2.45 0.23 -9.79
N TYR A 52 2.43 1.48 -9.36
CA TYR A 52 1.16 2.15 -9.08
C TYR A 52 0.51 2.59 -10.39
N GLU A 53 -0.81 2.74 -10.40
CA GLU A 53 -1.59 3.16 -11.58
C GLU A 53 -1.09 4.47 -12.21
N ASP A 54 -0.52 5.39 -11.41
CA ASP A 54 -0.02 6.68 -11.90
C ASP A 54 1.45 6.64 -12.36
N GLU A 55 2.19 5.57 -12.02
CA GLU A 55 3.64 5.47 -12.20
C GLU A 55 3.98 4.22 -13.02
N LEU A 56 3.24 4.01 -14.11
CA LEU A 56 3.41 2.85 -14.97
C LEU A 56 4.66 2.98 -15.85
N PRO A 57 5.47 1.92 -15.99
CA PRO A 57 6.57 1.90 -16.93
C PRO A 57 6.05 2.01 -18.37
N MET A 58 6.88 2.58 -19.26
CA MET A 58 6.50 2.86 -20.65
C MET A 58 6.04 1.62 -21.43
N GLU A 59 6.54 0.44 -21.06
CA GLU A 59 6.13 -0.86 -21.61
C GLU A 59 4.64 -1.17 -21.34
N VAL A 60 4.20 -0.98 -20.09
CA VAL A 60 2.81 -1.21 -19.67
C VAL A 60 1.89 -0.12 -20.22
N ASN A 61 2.39 1.11 -20.36
CA ASN A 61 1.63 2.19 -20.98
C ASN A 61 1.35 1.93 -22.47
N THR A 62 2.27 1.25 -23.16
CA THR A 62 2.10 0.85 -24.57
C THR A 62 1.22 -0.39 -24.72
N ASN A 63 1.34 -1.36 -23.81
CA ASN A 63 0.50 -2.54 -23.79
C ASN A 63 0.05 -2.88 -22.35
N ARG A 64 -1.15 -2.41 -21.99
CA ARG A 64 -1.75 -2.65 -20.67
C ARG A 64 -2.02 -4.13 -20.40
N CYS A 65 -2.15 -4.96 -21.44
CA CYS A 65 -2.41 -6.39 -21.32
C CYS A 65 -1.18 -7.21 -20.91
N MET A 66 0.00 -6.59 -20.80
CA MET A 66 1.17 -7.22 -20.20
C MET A 66 1.15 -7.19 -18.67
N ALA A 67 0.18 -6.49 -18.08
CA ALA A 67 0.03 -6.32 -16.65
C ALA A 67 -1.33 -6.84 -16.13
N LEU A 68 -1.33 -7.32 -14.90
CA LEU A 68 -2.55 -7.64 -14.15
C LEU A 68 -2.89 -6.49 -13.21
N THR A 69 -4.18 -6.23 -13.01
CA THR A 69 -4.64 -5.25 -12.02
C THR A 69 -5.06 -5.98 -10.76
N ALA A 70 -4.52 -5.55 -9.61
CA ALA A 70 -4.88 -6.13 -8.32
C ALA A 70 -6.08 -5.42 -7.70
N HIS A 71 -7.05 -6.20 -7.23
CA HIS A 71 -8.21 -5.76 -6.50
C HIS A 71 -8.29 -6.45 -5.14
N ILE A 72 -8.81 -5.74 -4.14
CA ILE A 72 -9.15 -6.33 -2.85
C ILE A 72 -10.67 -6.48 -2.78
N VAL A 73 -11.11 -7.71 -2.54
CA VAL A 73 -12.49 -8.04 -2.24
C VAL A 73 -12.63 -8.13 -0.72
N ASP A 74 -13.40 -7.20 -0.16
CA ASP A 74 -13.69 -7.18 1.27
C ASP A 74 -14.97 -7.95 1.58
N GLY A 75 -14.82 -9.06 2.31
CA GLY A 75 -15.91 -9.92 2.78
C GLY A 75 -16.19 -9.75 4.28
N SER A 76 -15.70 -8.68 4.90
CA SER A 76 -15.71 -8.48 6.34
C SER A 76 -17.12 -8.46 6.92
N ASN A 77 -17.23 -8.93 8.17
CA ASN A 77 -18.44 -8.83 8.98
C ASN A 77 -18.13 -8.09 10.29
N MET A 78 -19.13 -7.94 11.16
CA MET A 78 -19.01 -7.18 12.41
C MET A 78 -17.88 -7.65 13.36
N PHE A 79 -17.43 -8.90 13.25
CA PHE A 79 -16.47 -9.50 14.19
C PHE A 79 -15.20 -10.04 13.54
N THR A 80 -15.15 -10.11 12.21
CA THR A 80 -14.03 -10.67 11.47
C THR A 80 -13.78 -9.87 10.21
N THR A 81 -12.54 -9.43 10.06
CA THR A 81 -12.08 -8.82 8.81
C THR A 81 -11.71 -9.93 7.85
N LYS A 82 -12.21 -9.86 6.62
CA LYS A 82 -11.97 -10.86 5.57
C LYS A 82 -11.54 -10.16 4.30
N ALA A 83 -10.43 -10.59 3.73
CA ALA A 83 -9.90 -10.03 2.50
C ALA A 83 -9.51 -11.15 1.55
N ALA A 84 -9.84 -10.96 0.27
CA ALA A 84 -9.32 -11.77 -0.82
C ALA A 84 -8.71 -10.86 -1.89
N ILE A 85 -7.66 -11.33 -2.55
CA ILE A 85 -6.98 -10.61 -3.62
C ILE A 85 -7.44 -11.22 -4.94
N LYS A 86 -8.00 -10.37 -5.79
CA LYS A 86 -8.42 -10.71 -7.15
C LYS A 86 -7.48 -10.04 -8.15
N LEU A 87 -7.07 -10.79 -9.17
CA LEU A 87 -6.24 -10.31 -10.28
C LEU A 87 -7.07 -10.32 -11.55
N GLU A 88 -7.15 -9.16 -12.21
CA GLU A 88 -7.86 -8.98 -13.47
C GLU A 88 -6.91 -8.63 -14.60
N ASP A 89 -7.24 -9.05 -15.82
CA ASP A 89 -6.52 -8.62 -17.02
C ASP A 89 -6.96 -7.22 -17.51
N CYS A 90 -6.35 -6.76 -18.60
CA CYS A 90 -6.69 -5.48 -19.24
C CYS A 90 -8.14 -5.39 -19.76
N GLN A 91 -8.83 -6.53 -19.92
CA GLN A 91 -10.21 -6.62 -20.38
C GLN A 91 -11.19 -6.69 -19.19
N GLY A 92 -10.70 -6.65 -17.95
CA GLY A 92 -11.51 -6.80 -16.74
C GLY A 92 -11.94 -8.25 -16.48
N LYS A 93 -11.28 -9.23 -17.10
CA LYS A 93 -11.54 -10.65 -16.85
C LYS A 93 -10.72 -11.10 -15.63
N GLU A 94 -11.38 -11.73 -14.69
CA GLU A 94 -10.72 -12.36 -13.54
C GLU A 94 -9.82 -13.52 -13.99
N VAL A 95 -8.52 -13.35 -13.77
CA VAL A 95 -7.48 -14.35 -14.09
C VAL A 95 -7.22 -15.24 -12.87
N TYR A 96 -7.26 -14.66 -11.67
CA TYR A 96 -7.02 -15.39 -10.43
C TYR A 96 -7.68 -14.71 -9.24
N THR A 97 -8.17 -15.53 -8.31
CA THR A 97 -8.60 -15.08 -6.99
C THR A 97 -7.94 -15.93 -5.91
N SER A 98 -7.39 -15.25 -4.91
CA SER A 98 -6.74 -15.87 -3.76
C SER A 98 -7.74 -16.55 -2.83
N GLN A 99 -7.23 -17.36 -1.91
CA GLN A 99 -8.03 -17.79 -0.76
C GLN A 99 -8.41 -16.58 0.11
N GLU A 100 -9.58 -16.63 0.75
CA GLU A 100 -10.02 -15.61 1.69
C GLU A 100 -9.17 -15.70 2.97
N GLY A 101 -8.41 -14.65 3.27
CA GLY A 101 -7.70 -14.50 4.54
C GLY A 101 -8.59 -13.85 5.59
N ARG A 102 -8.36 -14.18 6.87
CA ARG A 102 -9.25 -13.74 7.96
C ARG A 102 -8.44 -13.19 9.13
N SER A 103 -8.97 -12.15 9.76
CA SER A 103 -8.45 -11.65 11.03
C SER A 103 -9.58 -11.37 12.02
N LYS A 104 -9.29 -11.60 13.29
CA LYS A 104 -10.18 -11.31 14.43
C LYS A 104 -9.73 -10.09 15.22
N GLU A 105 -8.68 -9.40 14.78
CA GLU A 105 -8.16 -8.26 15.51
C GLU A 105 -9.11 -7.06 15.45
N LYS A 106 -9.20 -6.37 16.59
CA LYS A 106 -10.12 -5.25 16.76
C LYS A 106 -9.62 -3.99 16.06
N ASN A 107 -8.29 -3.86 15.90
CA ASN A 107 -7.70 -2.75 15.18
C ASN A 107 -7.80 -3.02 13.68
N TYR A 108 -8.56 -2.19 12.96
CA TYR A 108 -8.75 -2.31 11.51
C TYR A 108 -7.44 -2.36 10.73
N LYS A 109 -6.44 -1.58 11.14
CA LYS A 109 -5.16 -1.57 10.43
C LYS A 109 -4.51 -2.94 10.52
N ASP A 110 -4.42 -3.49 11.72
CA ASP A 110 -3.77 -4.76 11.96
C ASP A 110 -4.59 -5.91 11.36
N SER A 111 -5.92 -5.82 11.41
CA SER A 111 -6.81 -6.85 10.90
C SER A 111 -6.75 -6.98 9.37
N TYR A 112 -6.74 -5.87 8.62
CA TYR A 112 -6.55 -5.93 7.17
C TYR A 112 -5.13 -6.39 6.81
N ASN A 113 -4.11 -5.95 7.57
CA ASN A 113 -2.73 -6.40 7.35
C ASN A 113 -2.58 -7.92 7.50
N GLU A 114 -3.20 -8.49 8.53
CA GLU A 114 -3.20 -9.94 8.77
C GLU A 114 -4.02 -10.68 7.71
N ALA A 115 -5.26 -10.24 7.45
CA ALA A 115 -6.14 -10.88 6.46
C ALA A 115 -5.51 -10.88 5.05
N ILE A 116 -4.89 -9.77 4.63
CA ILE A 116 -4.22 -9.68 3.32
C ILE A 116 -3.03 -10.64 3.27
N ARG A 117 -2.17 -10.66 4.29
CA ARG A 117 -1.02 -11.59 4.32
C ARG A 117 -1.46 -13.05 4.30
N GLU A 118 -2.53 -13.39 5.02
CA GLU A 118 -3.08 -14.74 4.98
C GLU A 118 -3.61 -15.09 3.58
N SER A 119 -4.37 -14.20 2.96
CA SER A 119 -4.90 -14.41 1.60
C SER A 119 -3.77 -14.58 0.58
N PHE A 120 -2.68 -13.84 0.75
CA PHE A 120 -1.54 -13.84 -0.16
C PHE A 120 -0.73 -15.14 -0.10
N ARG A 121 -0.82 -15.93 0.98
CA ARG A 121 -0.14 -17.23 1.07
C ARG A 121 -0.55 -18.17 -0.07
N SER A 122 -1.79 -18.08 -0.55
CA SER A 122 -2.24 -18.89 -1.68
C SER A 122 -1.60 -18.48 -3.00
N ILE A 123 -1.26 -17.18 -3.15
CA ILE A 123 -0.56 -16.63 -4.31
C ILE A 123 0.93 -16.98 -4.24
N SER A 124 1.57 -16.77 -3.09
CA SER A 124 3.00 -17.06 -2.91
C SER A 124 3.31 -18.54 -3.10
N SER A 125 2.35 -19.43 -2.82
CA SER A 125 2.48 -20.88 -3.04
C SER A 125 2.51 -21.28 -4.53
N LEU A 126 2.20 -20.36 -5.46
CA LEU A 126 2.17 -20.67 -6.90
C LEU A 126 3.55 -20.68 -7.55
N ASN A 127 4.62 -20.31 -6.82
CA ASN A 127 6.01 -20.26 -7.32
C ASN A 127 6.09 -19.58 -8.69
N TYR A 128 5.63 -18.33 -8.75
CA TYR A 128 5.60 -17.53 -9.98
C TYR A 128 6.96 -17.53 -10.68
N LYS A 129 6.94 -17.79 -11.98
CA LYS A 129 8.09 -17.65 -12.87
C LYS A 129 7.59 -17.12 -14.21
N TYR A 130 8.04 -15.92 -14.55
CA TYR A 130 7.65 -15.28 -15.80
C TYR A 130 7.98 -16.17 -17.01
N SER A 131 6.97 -16.46 -17.83
CA SER A 131 7.06 -17.39 -18.96
C SER A 131 7.69 -16.77 -20.21
N GLY A 132 7.93 -15.45 -20.21
CA GLY A 132 8.42 -14.71 -21.38
C GLY A 132 7.37 -14.50 -22.48
N LYS A 133 6.17 -15.07 -22.31
CA LYS A 133 5.07 -14.93 -23.27
C LYS A 133 4.29 -13.65 -22.99
N SER A 134 4.83 -12.53 -23.46
CA SER A 134 4.02 -11.34 -23.56
C SER A 134 2.92 -11.59 -24.59
N LYS A 135 1.65 -11.46 -24.22
CA LYS A 135 0.54 -11.34 -25.18
C LYS A 135 0.74 -10.04 -25.96
N THR A 136 1.65 -10.08 -26.93
CA THR A 136 1.68 -9.13 -28.02
C THR A 136 0.38 -9.35 -28.75
N ASN A 137 -0.57 -8.42 -28.60
CA ASN A 137 -1.64 -8.31 -29.56
C ASN A 137 -0.93 -8.07 -30.89
N GLU A 138 -0.79 -9.12 -31.70
CA GLU A 138 -0.43 -8.97 -33.10
C GLU A 138 -1.34 -7.87 -33.66
N PRO A 139 -0.80 -6.90 -34.42
CA PRO A 139 -1.64 -5.88 -35.00
C PRO A 139 -2.76 -6.61 -35.74
N ILE A 140 -4.00 -6.34 -35.32
CA ILE A 140 -5.17 -6.78 -36.08
C ILE A 140 -4.98 -6.09 -37.43
N SER A 141 -4.46 -6.84 -38.40
CA SER A 141 -4.45 -6.44 -39.79
C SER A 141 -5.91 -6.34 -40.16
N VAL A 142 -6.47 -5.15 -40.06
CA VAL A 142 -7.70 -4.79 -40.74
C VAL A 142 -7.38 -4.91 -42.23
N ASN A 143 -7.56 -6.12 -42.76
CA ASN A 143 -7.67 -6.32 -44.18
C ASN A 143 -8.93 -5.55 -44.59
N MET A 144 -8.75 -4.30 -45.03
CA MET A 144 -9.75 -3.49 -45.74
C MET A 144 -10.03 -4.07 -47.15
N GLN A 145 -10.03 -5.39 -47.27
CA GLN A 145 -10.40 -6.10 -48.47
C GLN A 145 -11.81 -6.61 -48.20
N ASN A 146 -12.79 -5.79 -48.61
CA ASN A 146 -14.20 -6.13 -48.91
C ASN A 146 -15.28 -5.19 -48.34
N ASP A 147 -14.98 -3.91 -48.09
CA ASP A 147 -16.02 -2.89 -47.85
C ASP A 147 -16.12 -1.82 -48.94
N VAL A 148 -15.66 -2.12 -50.15
CA VAL A 148 -16.08 -1.35 -51.34
C VAL A 148 -17.32 -2.01 -51.90
N LYS A 149 -18.50 -1.71 -51.32
CA LYS A 149 -19.74 -1.79 -52.10
C LYS A 149 -19.65 -0.71 -53.18
N THR A 150 -19.34 -1.13 -54.40
CA THR A 150 -19.50 -0.35 -55.61
C THR A 150 -20.96 0.09 -55.68
N VAL A 151 -21.22 1.34 -55.35
CA VAL A 151 -22.53 1.96 -55.55
C VAL A 151 -22.60 2.29 -57.03
N ALA A 152 -23.34 1.47 -57.77
CA ALA A 152 -23.77 1.80 -59.12
C ALA A 152 -24.55 3.12 -59.04
N ALA A 153 -24.20 4.04 -59.93
CA ALA A 153 -24.92 5.29 -60.12
C ALA A 153 -26.36 4.99 -60.53
N ASP A 154 -27.32 5.36 -59.68
CA ASP A 154 -28.56 5.90 -60.19
C ASP A 154 -29.03 7.08 -59.33
N ASN A 155 -29.60 8.04 -60.04
CA ASN A 155 -29.78 9.42 -59.63
C ASN A 155 -30.95 9.61 -58.65
N SER A 156 -30.82 10.71 -57.90
CA SER A 156 -31.89 11.48 -57.25
C SER A 156 -32.19 11.10 -55.79
N GLN A 157 -31.59 11.86 -54.87
CA GLN A 157 -32.32 12.71 -53.92
C GLN A 157 -31.35 13.62 -53.14
N LYS A 158 -31.61 14.93 -53.21
CA LYS A 158 -30.92 16.01 -52.48
C LYS A 158 -31.01 15.83 -50.96
N PRO A 159 -29.91 15.96 -50.20
CA PRO A 159 -30.00 16.41 -48.82
C PRO A 159 -30.01 17.95 -48.78
N LYS A 160 -31.19 18.52 -48.50
CA LYS A 160 -31.30 19.85 -47.88
C LYS A 160 -30.96 19.67 -46.39
N ASN A 161 -29.84 20.20 -45.95
CA ASN A 161 -29.72 21.05 -44.76
C ASN A 161 -28.25 21.39 -44.53
N LEU A 162 -27.87 22.59 -44.98
CA LEU A 162 -26.68 23.30 -44.54
C LEU A 162 -27.20 24.61 -43.95
N ASN A 163 -27.36 24.66 -42.63
CA ASN A 163 -27.51 25.91 -41.88
C ASN A 163 -26.29 25.96 -40.97
N SER A 164 -25.28 26.74 -41.35
CA SER A 164 -25.11 28.16 -41.04
C SER A 164 -24.42 28.33 -39.68
N ALA A 165 -23.24 28.95 -39.75
CA ALA A 165 -22.44 29.36 -38.62
C ALA A 165 -23.32 30.09 -37.59
N VAL A 166 -23.33 29.57 -36.37
CA VAL A 166 -23.97 30.23 -35.23
C VAL A 166 -22.97 31.26 -34.71
N GLU A 167 -23.20 32.51 -35.08
CA GLU A 167 -22.61 33.67 -34.42
C GLU A 167 -23.33 33.83 -33.06
N GLN A 168 -22.57 33.77 -31.98
CA GLN A 168 -23.09 33.93 -30.62
C GLN A 168 -23.07 35.40 -30.24
N GLU A 169 -24.22 36.08 -30.28
CA GLU A 169 -24.37 37.36 -29.59
C GLU A 169 -24.58 37.11 -28.08
N ALA A 170 -23.62 37.55 -27.28
CA ALA A 170 -23.73 37.56 -25.82
C ALA A 170 -24.55 38.79 -25.37
N THR A 171 -25.86 38.63 -25.19
CA THR A 171 -26.68 39.64 -24.51
C THR A 171 -26.57 39.52 -22.99
N LEU A 172 -26.33 40.64 -22.31
CA LEU A 172 -26.11 40.79 -20.86
C LEU A 172 -27.29 40.38 -19.94
N GLU A 173 -28.41 39.90 -20.48
CA GLU A 173 -29.65 39.70 -19.71
C GLU A 173 -29.87 38.30 -19.08
N GLN A 174 -28.99 37.32 -19.26
CA GLN A 174 -29.18 35.98 -18.70
C GLN A 174 -28.20 35.55 -17.60
N GLN A 175 -27.57 36.50 -16.91
CA GLN A 175 -26.91 36.20 -15.64
C GLN A 175 -27.94 36.16 -14.50
N ARG A 176 -28.62 35.03 -14.33
CA ARG A 176 -29.45 34.79 -13.14
C ARG A 176 -28.56 34.30 -12.00
N TYR A 177 -28.19 35.22 -11.10
CA TYR A 177 -27.63 34.88 -9.80
C TYR A 177 -28.75 34.36 -8.89
N LYS A 178 -28.56 33.16 -8.31
CA LYS A 178 -29.45 32.59 -7.31
C LYS A 178 -28.83 32.82 -5.94
N ASP A 179 -29.41 33.75 -5.19
CA ASP A 179 -28.99 34.08 -3.84
C ASP A 179 -29.42 32.98 -2.86
N ASN A 180 -28.43 32.26 -2.31
CA ASN A 180 -28.63 31.20 -1.33
C ASN A 180 -28.36 31.69 0.12
N THR A 181 -28.54 32.98 0.39
CA THR A 181 -28.43 33.49 1.76
C THR A 181 -29.53 32.89 2.65
N PRO A 182 -29.18 32.36 3.85
CA PRO A 182 -30.16 31.85 4.79
C PRO A 182 -31.11 32.97 5.23
N LYS A 183 -32.42 32.75 5.05
CA LYS A 183 -33.43 33.68 5.57
C LYS A 183 -33.30 33.78 7.10
N PRO A 184 -33.23 34.99 7.68
CA PRO A 184 -33.15 35.14 9.12
C PRO A 184 -34.44 34.63 9.78
N SER A 185 -34.26 33.84 10.83
CA SER A 185 -35.35 33.27 11.61
C SER A 185 -36.02 34.34 12.48
N ASN A 186 -37.35 34.42 12.45
CA ASN A 186 -38.13 35.41 13.20
C ASN A 186 -38.64 34.85 14.54
N TYR A 187 -37.76 34.21 15.31
CA TYR A 187 -38.12 33.70 16.64
C TYR A 187 -37.88 34.77 17.70
N THR A 188 -38.97 35.35 18.19
CA THR A 188 -38.97 36.20 19.39
C THR A 188 -38.83 35.32 20.63
N LYS A 189 -37.73 35.48 21.38
CA LYS A 189 -37.60 34.96 22.75
C LYS A 189 -38.61 35.67 23.67
N PRO A 190 -39.48 34.97 24.40
CA PRO A 190 -40.14 35.55 25.55
C PRO A 190 -39.18 35.54 26.74
N ALA A 191 -39.19 36.65 27.49
CA ALA A 191 -38.41 36.85 28.69
C ALA A 191 -39.02 36.11 29.89
N THR A 192 -38.13 35.44 30.62
CA THR A 192 -38.06 35.25 32.09
C THR A 192 -39.35 35.01 32.89
N ASN A 193 -39.42 33.84 33.53
CA ASN A 193 -39.69 33.81 34.97
C ASN A 193 -38.79 32.75 35.62
N ALA A 194 -38.05 33.18 36.64
CA ALA A 194 -37.19 32.34 37.45
C ALA A 194 -38.04 31.62 38.49
N GLU A 195 -37.86 30.31 38.62
CA GLU A 195 -38.13 29.61 39.87
C GLU A 195 -37.00 28.60 40.11
N VAL A 196 -36.31 28.82 41.23
CA VAL A 196 -35.13 28.09 41.67
C VAL A 196 -35.58 26.78 42.28
N VAL A 197 -35.15 25.64 41.72
CA VAL A 197 -35.14 24.37 42.42
C VAL A 197 -33.74 23.79 42.38
N SER A 198 -33.14 23.79 43.57
CA SER A 198 -31.89 23.15 43.97
C SER A 198 -31.79 21.71 43.48
N GLN A 199 -30.70 21.39 42.79
CA GLN A 199 -30.25 20.01 42.61
C GLN A 199 -29.03 19.78 43.50
N VAL A 200 -29.22 18.92 44.49
CA VAL A 200 -28.18 18.39 45.36
C VAL A 200 -27.29 17.49 44.50
N ALA A 201 -26.01 17.82 44.41
CA ALA A 201 -25.01 17.01 43.73
C ALA A 201 -24.67 15.78 44.59
N THR A 202 -25.05 14.59 44.13
CA THR A 202 -24.54 13.32 44.64
C THR A 202 -23.19 13.00 43.98
N GLN A 203 -22.18 12.63 44.78
CA GLN A 203 -20.81 12.34 44.36
C GLN A 203 -20.61 10.93 43.72
N GLU A 204 -21.64 10.31 43.19
CA GLU A 204 -21.54 8.97 42.61
C GLU A 204 -21.78 9.04 41.10
N GLU A 205 -20.68 9.15 40.35
CA GLU A 205 -20.43 8.65 38.98
C GLU A 205 -19.45 9.56 38.22
N GLN A 206 -18.27 9.80 38.80
CA GLN A 206 -17.07 10.02 38.00
C GLN A 206 -16.26 8.73 37.96
N LYS A 207 -16.61 7.83 37.03
CA LYS A 207 -15.72 6.74 36.63
C LYS A 207 -14.61 7.31 35.76
N TYR A 208 -13.49 7.61 36.38
CA TYR A 208 -12.23 7.83 35.69
C TYR A 208 -11.77 6.49 35.08
N LYS A 209 -11.53 6.45 33.76
CA LYS A 209 -10.80 5.35 33.12
C LYS A 209 -9.32 5.52 33.46
N ASP A 210 -8.85 4.68 34.35
CA ASP A 210 -7.45 4.52 34.66
C ASP A 210 -6.71 3.95 33.43
N ASN A 211 -5.87 4.79 32.80
CA ASN A 211 -4.99 4.41 31.70
C ASN A 211 -3.56 4.15 32.19
N THR A 212 -3.38 3.69 33.43
CA THR A 212 -2.10 3.13 33.85
C THR A 212 -1.81 1.85 33.04
N PRO A 213 -0.57 1.68 32.51
CA PRO A 213 -0.21 0.48 31.75
C PRO A 213 -0.38 -0.75 32.64
N LYS A 214 -1.31 -1.63 32.27
CA LYS A 214 -1.44 -2.95 32.89
C LYS A 214 -0.17 -3.73 32.58
N SER A 215 0.61 -4.04 33.61
CA SER A 215 1.78 -4.92 33.52
C SER A 215 1.40 -6.22 32.79
N SER A 216 2.06 -6.48 31.68
CA SER A 216 1.85 -7.67 30.86
C SER A 216 2.76 -8.80 31.33
N SER A 217 2.14 -9.92 31.70
CA SER A 217 2.82 -11.20 31.90
C SER A 217 2.85 -11.96 30.57
N ILE A 218 3.35 -11.32 29.51
CA ILE A 218 3.55 -11.97 28.22
C ILE A 218 5.01 -12.38 28.14
N ASN A 219 5.26 -13.68 28.25
CA ASN A 219 6.51 -14.25 27.78
C ASN A 219 6.66 -13.87 26.30
N LYS A 220 7.63 -13.00 26.03
CA LYS A 220 8.09 -12.62 24.70
C LYS A 220 8.37 -13.91 23.93
N SER A 221 7.45 -14.30 23.07
CA SER A 221 7.68 -15.32 22.06
C SER A 221 8.71 -14.74 21.10
N VAL A 222 9.98 -15.05 21.36
CA VAL A 222 11.09 -14.77 20.48
C VAL A 222 10.92 -15.70 19.27
N SER A 223 10.12 -15.29 18.29
CA SER A 223 10.24 -15.83 16.93
C SER A 223 11.44 -15.15 16.30
N GLY A 224 12.62 -15.72 16.55
CA GLY A 224 13.86 -15.23 15.98
C GLY A 224 13.84 -15.40 14.46
N ALA A 225 13.87 -14.28 13.74
CA ALA A 225 14.49 -14.27 12.43
C ALA A 225 15.93 -14.77 12.63
N GLN A 226 16.22 -15.97 12.13
CA GLN A 226 17.56 -16.54 12.19
C GLN A 226 18.47 -15.66 11.35
N ILE A 227 19.34 -14.88 12.00
CA ILE A 227 20.43 -14.13 11.35
C ILE A 227 21.33 -15.18 10.70
N LYS A 228 21.17 -15.39 9.38
CA LYS A 228 22.08 -16.25 8.61
C LYS A 228 23.27 -15.38 8.19
N ASN A 229 24.48 -15.83 8.49
CA ASN A 229 25.77 -15.18 8.22
C ASN A 229 26.15 -14.00 9.16
N THR A 230 26.27 -14.26 10.46
CA THR A 230 26.86 -13.29 11.41
C THR A 230 28.39 -13.37 11.41
N ARG A 231 29.09 -12.27 11.12
CA ARG A 231 30.54 -12.14 11.39
C ARG A 231 30.76 -11.85 12.88
N PRO A 232 31.66 -12.56 13.59
CA PRO A 232 31.93 -12.34 15.00
C PRO A 232 32.61 -10.98 15.23
N SER A 233 32.37 -10.35 16.38
CA SER A 233 32.96 -9.06 16.75
C SER A 233 34.48 -9.12 16.78
N GLU A 234 35.16 -8.18 16.12
CA GLU A 234 36.63 -8.06 16.16
C GLU A 234 37.20 -7.51 17.48
N GLY A 235 36.34 -7.07 18.42
CA GLY A 235 36.75 -6.60 19.74
C GLY A 235 35.71 -5.69 20.41
N VAL A 236 36.06 -5.22 21.61
CA VAL A 236 35.24 -4.27 22.37
C VAL A 236 35.42 -2.87 21.79
N LEU A 237 34.31 -2.23 21.44
CA LEU A 237 34.24 -0.84 21.00
C LEU A 237 33.74 0.06 22.13
N TYR A 238 34.29 1.27 22.20
CA TYR A 238 33.90 2.28 23.18
C TYR A 238 33.19 3.43 22.47
N ALA A 239 32.00 3.78 22.94
CA ALA A 239 31.20 4.85 22.36
C ALA A 239 31.56 6.20 23.02
N GLN A 240 32.00 7.16 22.21
CA GLN A 240 32.26 8.54 22.61
C GLN A 240 31.12 9.43 22.14
N GLY A 241 30.49 10.17 23.05
CA GLY A 241 29.32 11.01 22.72
C GLY A 241 29.62 12.13 21.73
N LEU A 242 28.71 12.29 20.76
CA LEU A 242 28.65 13.42 19.82
C LEU A 242 27.28 14.10 19.97
N ASP A 243 27.13 15.32 19.44
CA ASP A 243 25.88 16.09 19.51
C ASP A 243 24.66 15.32 18.94
N ASN A 244 24.88 14.51 17.91
CA ASN A 244 23.86 13.76 17.18
C ASN A 244 24.02 12.23 17.26
N GLY A 245 24.90 11.71 18.12
CA GLY A 245 25.23 10.29 18.10
C GLY A 245 26.42 9.90 18.95
N TYR A 246 27.18 8.91 18.47
CA TYR A 246 28.40 8.43 19.09
C TYR A 246 29.46 8.08 18.05
N GLN A 247 30.71 8.17 18.46
CA GLN A 247 31.84 7.63 17.73
C GLN A 247 32.31 6.34 18.40
N LEU A 248 32.35 5.23 17.67
CA LEU A 248 32.83 3.95 18.16
C LEU A 248 34.32 3.81 17.86
N VAL A 249 35.13 3.71 18.90
CA VAL A 249 36.59 3.53 18.81
C VAL A 249 37.01 2.18 19.39
N ASP A 250 38.09 1.60 18.87
CA ASP A 250 38.68 0.40 19.47
C ASP A 250 39.59 0.73 20.67
N SER A 251 40.32 -0.27 21.18
CA SER A 251 41.30 -0.11 22.27
C SER A 251 42.56 0.68 21.91
N THR A 252 42.82 0.94 20.62
CA THR A 252 43.93 1.72 20.06
C THR A 252 43.49 3.14 19.61
N PRO A 253 42.53 3.74 20.33
CA PRO A 253 41.69 4.88 19.93
C PRO A 253 41.34 5.05 18.44
N LYS A 254 41.36 3.99 17.63
CA LYS A 254 41.06 4.10 16.21
C LYS A 254 39.55 4.11 16.02
N ILE A 255 39.06 5.12 15.29
CA ILE A 255 37.65 5.22 14.93
C ILE A 255 37.31 4.08 13.98
N ARG A 256 36.30 3.28 14.35
CA ARG A 256 35.81 2.17 13.55
C ARG A 256 34.48 2.52 12.88
N LEU A 257 33.56 3.14 13.63
CA LEU A 257 32.26 3.55 13.13
C LEU A 257 31.84 4.88 13.74
N LYS A 258 31.04 5.65 13.00
CA LYS A 258 30.23 6.75 13.53
C LYS A 258 28.77 6.33 13.48
N ILE A 259 28.07 6.49 14.58
CA ILE A 259 26.65 6.14 14.69
C ILE A 259 25.82 7.37 15.04
N TYR A 260 24.68 7.56 14.40
CA TYR A 260 23.80 8.71 14.54
C TYR A 260 22.45 8.28 15.10
N ARG A 261 21.94 9.03 16.08
CA ARG A 261 20.65 8.75 16.72
C ARG A 261 19.51 8.87 15.70
N THR A 262 18.61 7.89 15.71
CA THR A 262 17.35 7.97 14.96
C THR A 262 16.17 8.22 15.90
N SER A 263 14.96 8.34 15.36
CA SER A 263 13.74 8.43 16.16
C SER A 263 13.33 7.10 16.81
N ILE A 264 14.01 6.00 16.48
CA ILE A 264 13.75 4.66 17.01
C ILE A 264 14.79 4.38 18.10
N PRO A 265 14.37 4.00 19.32
CA PRO A 265 15.31 3.67 20.40
C PRO A 265 16.17 2.47 20.01
N ASP A 266 17.43 2.49 20.44
CA ASP A 266 18.41 1.43 20.20
C ASP A 266 18.63 1.09 18.71
N TYR A 267 18.33 2.04 17.83
CA TYR A 267 18.52 1.95 16.39
C TYR A 267 19.22 3.21 15.88
N TYR A 268 20.38 3.03 15.27
CA TYR A 268 21.29 4.08 14.85
C TYR A 268 21.61 3.94 13.36
N LEU A 269 21.72 5.06 12.66
CA LEU A 269 22.35 5.08 11.34
C LEU A 269 23.86 4.99 11.54
N ALA A 270 24.57 4.19 10.75
CA ALA A 270 25.98 3.94 10.96
C ALA A 270 26.78 4.17 9.69
N GLU A 271 27.95 4.77 9.85
CA GLU A 271 28.88 5.12 8.78
C GLU A 271 30.28 4.66 9.19
N SER A 272 30.87 3.78 8.39
CA SER A 272 32.28 3.39 8.49
C SER A 272 33.11 4.13 7.42
N ASP A 273 34.41 3.85 7.32
CA ASP A 273 35.27 4.47 6.31
C ASP A 273 34.88 4.12 4.86
N THR A 274 34.23 2.97 4.66
CA THR A 274 33.91 2.43 3.31
C THR A 274 32.43 2.12 3.12
N GLU A 275 31.74 1.72 4.18
CA GLU A 275 30.36 1.22 4.13
C GLU A 275 29.42 2.05 5.01
N SER A 276 28.19 2.21 4.55
CA SER A 276 27.08 2.80 5.31
C SER A 276 26.03 1.74 5.62
N GLY A 277 25.44 1.80 6.81
CA GLY A 277 24.51 0.79 7.29
C GLY A 277 23.76 1.25 8.52
N VAL A 278 23.33 0.29 9.33
CA VAL A 278 22.54 0.51 10.55
C VAL A 278 23.12 -0.27 11.70
N VAL A 279 23.16 0.34 12.89
CA VAL A 279 23.53 -0.34 14.14
C VAL A 279 22.30 -0.44 15.01
N PHE A 280 21.95 -1.64 15.47
CA PHE A 280 20.79 -1.85 16.32
C PHE A 280 21.03 -2.88 17.41
N GLU A 281 20.27 -2.76 18.48
CA GLU A 281 20.24 -3.74 19.57
C GLU A 281 19.18 -4.81 19.30
N ASN A 282 19.56 -6.07 19.52
CA ASN A 282 18.63 -7.18 19.53
C ASN A 282 19.04 -8.21 20.59
N ASN A 283 18.17 -8.44 21.58
CA ASN A 283 18.37 -9.40 22.67
C ASN A 283 19.66 -9.16 23.49
N GLY A 284 19.95 -7.90 23.83
CA GLY A 284 21.12 -7.51 24.63
C GLY A 284 22.42 -7.42 23.84
N LYS A 285 22.38 -7.60 22.51
CA LYS A 285 23.56 -7.61 21.65
C LYS A 285 23.42 -6.57 20.55
N TRP A 286 24.53 -5.91 20.21
CA TRP A 286 24.57 -4.94 19.14
C TRP A 286 24.96 -5.62 17.83
N PHE A 287 24.34 -5.17 16.75
CA PHE A 287 24.63 -5.64 15.40
C PHE A 287 24.81 -4.45 14.48
N PHE A 288 25.72 -4.58 13.51
CA PHE A 288 25.89 -3.68 12.39
C PHE A 288 25.47 -4.41 11.12
N GLU A 289 24.49 -3.86 10.41
CA GLU A 289 24.02 -4.38 9.13
C GLU A 289 24.33 -3.38 8.02
N TYR A 290 24.98 -3.87 6.98
CA TYR A 290 25.37 -3.09 5.81
C TYR A 290 25.34 -3.98 4.55
N TYR A 291 25.36 -3.35 3.38
CA TYR A 291 25.39 -4.06 2.10
C TYR A 291 26.81 -4.08 1.55
N GLU A 292 27.34 -5.27 1.29
CA GLU A 292 28.63 -5.49 0.65
C GLU A 292 28.39 -6.34 -0.62
N ASN A 293 28.70 -5.82 -1.81
CA ASN A 293 28.45 -6.50 -3.09
C ASN A 293 26.99 -6.97 -3.28
N ASP A 294 26.01 -6.09 -3.02
CA ASP A 294 24.57 -6.37 -3.06
C ASP A 294 24.09 -7.48 -2.10
N GLN A 295 24.92 -7.89 -1.13
CA GLN A 295 24.56 -8.86 -0.09
C GLN A 295 24.50 -8.18 1.27
N LEU A 296 23.42 -8.45 2.01
CA LEU A 296 23.28 -8.01 3.40
C LEU A 296 24.27 -8.78 4.28
N VAL A 297 25.17 -8.04 4.92
CA VAL A 297 26.14 -8.56 5.89
C VAL A 297 25.74 -8.08 7.27
N THR A 298 25.67 -9.00 8.23
CA THR A 298 25.43 -8.70 9.64
C THR A 298 26.70 -8.99 10.44
N GLU A 299 27.22 -7.98 11.13
CA GLU A 299 28.35 -8.09 12.05
C GLU A 299 27.87 -7.89 13.48
N SER A 300 28.26 -8.79 14.40
CA SER A 300 27.99 -8.57 15.83
C SER A 300 28.99 -7.57 16.40
N LEU A 301 28.53 -6.61 17.20
CA LEU A 301 29.34 -5.61 17.86
C LEU A 301 29.29 -5.76 19.40
N GLU A 302 30.42 -5.53 20.06
CA GLU A 302 30.48 -5.42 21.52
C GLU A 302 30.74 -3.96 21.90
N ILE A 303 29.68 -3.18 22.12
CA ILE A 303 29.76 -1.74 22.38
C ILE A 303 29.61 -1.46 23.88
N LYS A 304 30.52 -0.66 24.43
CA LYS A 304 30.41 -0.04 25.75
C LYS A 304 30.07 1.45 25.59
N PHE A 305 28.87 1.81 26.00
CA PHE A 305 28.40 3.20 26.08
C PHE A 305 28.86 3.90 27.35
#